data_AF-A0A3L7ZWR1-F1
#
_entry.id   AF-A0A3L7ZWR1-F1
#
_cell.length_a   1.000
_cell.length_b   1.000
_cell.length_c   1.000
_cell.angle_alpha   90.00
_cell.angle_beta   90.00
_cell.angle_gamma   90.00
#
_symmetry.space_group_name_H-M   'P 1'
#
loop_
_entity.id
_entity.type
_entity.pdbx_description
1 polymer ?
#
loop_
_entity_poly.entity_id
_entity_poly.type
_entity_poly.pdbx_seq_one_letter_code
_entity_poly.pdbx_strand_id
1 'polypeptide(L)' 'MNQFKQKRKNNALLFIEYVKIRAHSKRKTGKYSTAELYEVAGRHFDHFLGRRICRLKDITATLIADFHCFLQKQQLNP' A
#
# COMPACT_ATOMS: atom_id res chain seq x y z
N MET A 1 18.51 -9.11 26.64
CA MET A 1 18.15 -9.96 25.50
C MET A 1 18.55 -9.26 24.21
N ASN A 2 19.09 -10.05 23.29
CA ASN A 2 20.03 -9.67 22.24
C ASN A 2 19.44 -8.85 21.09
N GLN A 3 20.22 -7.85 20.65
CA GLN A 3 20.57 -7.57 19.26
C GLN A 3 19.44 -7.28 18.26
N PHE A 4 19.02 -6.02 18.16
CA PHE A 4 18.54 -5.45 16.87
C PHE A 4 19.67 -4.73 16.13
N LYS A 5 20.83 -5.38 16.02
CA LYS A 5 21.82 -5.07 14.97
C LYS A 5 21.69 -6.12 13.87
N GLN A 6 20.67 -5.95 13.02
CA GLN A 6 20.66 -6.56 11.70
C GLN A 6 20.91 -5.48 10.66
N LYS A 7 22.05 -5.61 9.99
CA LYS A 7 22.48 -4.90 8.78
C LYS A 7 21.28 -4.59 7.86
N ARG A 8 20.85 -3.32 7.75
CA ARG A 8 19.85 -2.89 6.77
C ARG A 8 20.48 -2.79 5.37
N LYS A 9 20.90 -3.93 4.82
CA LYS A 9 21.11 -4.06 3.36
C LYS A 9 19.75 -4.37 2.74
N ASN A 10 19.11 -3.37 2.12
CA ASN A 10 18.02 -3.53 1.15
C ASN A 10 16.69 -4.19 1.54
N ASN A 11 16.29 -4.22 2.81
CA ASN A 11 14.91 -4.57 3.20
C ASN A 11 13.98 -3.34 3.12
N ALA A 12 13.71 -2.85 1.91
CA ALA A 12 12.68 -1.83 1.74
C ALA A 12 11.30 -2.46 2.00
N LEU A 13 10.53 -1.84 2.91
CA LEU A 13 9.20 -2.27 3.34
C LEU A 13 8.26 -2.48 2.15
N LEU A 14 7.49 -3.58 2.15
CA LEU A 14 6.49 -3.83 1.11
C LEU A 14 5.34 -2.83 1.23
N PHE A 15 4.78 -2.41 0.09
CA PHE A 15 3.63 -1.50 0.09
C PHE A 15 2.45 -2.06 0.88
N ILE A 16 2.15 -3.35 0.72
CA ILE A 16 1.01 -3.98 1.41
C ILE A 16 1.20 -4.06 2.93
N GLU A 17 2.45 -4.26 3.39
CA GLU A 17 2.78 -4.22 4.81
C GLU A 17 2.62 -2.80 5.37
N TYR A 18 3.05 -1.80 4.60
CA TYR A 18 2.84 -0.40 4.95
C TYR A 18 1.36 -0.05 5.08
N VAL A 19 0.52 -0.48 4.14
CA VAL A 19 -0.94 -0.29 4.21
C VAL A 19 -1.51 -0.88 5.50
N LYS A 20 -1.13 -2.12 5.85
CA LYS A 20 -1.58 -2.77 7.10
C LYS A 20 -1.17 -1.98 8.34
N ILE A 21 0.07 -1.48 8.39
CA ILE A 21 0.57 -0.64 9.50
C ILE A 21 -0.28 0.63 9.62
N ARG A 22 -0.59 1.30 8.50
CA ARG A 22 -1.40 2.53 8.48
C ARG A 22 -2.84 2.26 8.92
N ALA A 23 -3.48 1.22 8.40
CA ALA A 23 -4.83 0.82 8.78
C ALA A 23 -4.90 0.48 10.29
N HIS A 24 -3.95 -0.31 10.78
CA HIS A 24 -3.87 -0.66 12.21
C HIS A 24 -3.69 0.58 13.11
N SER A 25 -2.85 1.53 12.70
CA SER A 25 -2.69 2.81 13.41
C SER A 25 -4.01 3.60 13.47
N LYS A 26 -4.81 3.62 12.40
CA LYS A 26 -6.12 4.27 12.41
C LYS A 26 -7.12 3.58 13.32
N ARG A 27 -7.17 2.25 13.32
CA ARG A 27 -8.01 1.47 14.25
C ARG A 27 -7.70 1.80 15.71
N LYS A 28 -6.42 1.90 16.08
CA LYS A 28 -5.99 2.27 17.43
C LYS A 28 -6.49 3.65 17.89
N THR A 29 -6.86 4.53 16.95
CA THR A 29 -7.38 5.87 17.24
C THR A 29 -8.90 5.97 17.06
N GLY A 30 -9.61 4.84 16.94
CA GLY A 30 -11.06 4.81 16.71
C GLY A 30 -11.50 5.19 15.30
N LYS A 31 -10.57 5.43 14.37
CA LYS A 31 -10.85 5.86 12.98
C LYS A 31 -11.05 4.66 12.06
N TYR A 32 -12.07 3.85 12.33
CA TYR A 32 -12.33 2.59 11.62
C TYR A 32 -12.62 2.78 10.14
N SER A 33 -13.50 3.72 9.76
CA SER A 33 -13.80 4.00 8.36
C SER A 33 -12.55 4.43 7.58
N THR A 34 -11.66 5.23 8.18
CA THR A 34 -10.39 5.59 7.55
C THR A 34 -9.44 4.39 7.43
N ALA A 35 -9.44 3.48 8.40
CA ALA A 35 -8.65 2.25 8.32
C ALA A 35 -9.10 1.38 7.15
N GLU A 36 -10.42 1.23 6.98
CA GLU A 36 -11.02 0.48 5.87
C GLU A 36 -10.68 1.11 4.52
N LEU A 37 -10.74 2.44 4.39
CA LEU A 37 -10.33 3.13 3.17
C LEU A 37 -8.87 2.83 2.79
N TYR A 38 -7.95 2.77 3.78
CA TYR A 38 -6.56 2.38 3.50
C TYR A 38 -6.46 0.96 2.96
N GLU A 39 -7.20 0.01 3.54
CA GLU A 39 -7.18 -1.38 3.10
C GLU A 39 -7.81 -1.57 1.72
N VAL A 40 -8.95 -0.93 1.46
CA VAL A 40 -9.62 -0.94 0.16
C VAL A 40 -8.71 -0.35 -0.92
N ALA A 41 -8.16 0.84 -0.70
CA ALA A 41 -7.25 1.50 -1.63
C ALA A 41 -5.99 0.64 -1.88
N GLY A 42 -5.43 0.04 -0.81
CA GLY A 42 -4.28 -0.85 -0.92
C GLY A 42 -4.57 -2.10 -1.74
N ARG A 43 -5.76 -2.70 -1.60
CA ARG A 43 -6.20 -3.84 -2.43
C ARG A 43 -6.37 -3.46 -3.89
N HIS A 44 -6.95 -2.30 -4.20
CA HIS A 44 -7.06 -1.84 -5.58
C HIS A 44 -5.69 -1.60 -6.22
N PHE A 45 -4.76 -1.04 -5.47
CA PHE A 45 -3.39 -0.84 -5.95
C PHE A 45 -2.66 -2.16 -6.18
N ASP A 46 -2.79 -3.13 -5.26
CA ASP A 46 -2.23 -4.48 -5.43
C ASP A 46 -2.81 -5.22 -6.66
N HIS A 47 -4.12 -5.05 -6.89
CA HIS A 47 -4.79 -5.56 -8.08
C HIS A 47 -4.26 -4.90 -9.36
N PHE A 48 -4.10 -3.57 -9.38
CA PHE A 48 -3.51 -2.83 -10.49
C PHE A 48 -2.10 -3.33 -10.84
N LEU A 49 -1.29 -3.65 -9.83
CA LEU A 49 0.06 -4.21 -10.00
C LEU A 49 0.07 -5.68 -10.48
N GLY A 50 -1.10 -6.30 -10.64
CA GLY A 50 -1.22 -7.71 -11.01
C GLY A 50 -0.67 -8.65 -9.93
N ARG A 51 -0.83 -8.30 -8.64
CA ARG A 51 -0.31 -9.04 -7.49
C ARG A 51 1.22 -9.24 -7.50
N ARG A 52 1.95 -8.37 -8.20
CA ARG A 52 3.41 -8.34 -8.16
C ARG A 52 3.89 -7.75 -6.84
N ILE A 53 5.01 -8.26 -6.35
CA ILE A 53 5.67 -7.73 -5.14
C ILE A 53 6.11 -6.28 -5.42
N CYS A 54 5.58 -5.33 -4.66
CA CYS A 54 5.93 -3.91 -4.74
C CYS A 54 6.49 -3.42 -3.40
N ARG A 55 7.70 -2.85 -3.42
CA ARG A 55 8.28 -2.17 -2.25
C ARG A 55 7.94 -0.69 -2.31
N LEU A 56 7.89 -0.04 -1.16
CA LEU A 56 7.62 1.40 -1.08
C LEU A 56 8.58 2.24 -1.94
N LYS A 57 9.86 1.86 -1.99
CA LYS A 57 10.87 2.57 -2.79
C LYS A 57 10.63 2.47 -4.30
N ASP A 58 9.86 1.46 -4.74
CA ASP A 58 9.55 1.23 -6.14
C ASP A 58 8.31 2.06 -6.57
N ILE A 59 7.66 2.75 -5.64
CA ILE A 59 6.53 3.63 -5.92
C ILE A 59 7.04 4.96 -6.47
N THR A 60 6.68 5.24 -7.71
CA THR A 60 7.02 6.48 -8.41
C THR A 60 5.77 7.31 -8.68
N ALA A 61 5.93 8.60 -8.95
CA ALA A 61 4.83 9.47 -9.36
C ALA A 61 4.12 8.94 -10.63
N THR A 62 4.88 8.38 -11.58
CA THR A 62 4.34 7.76 -12.78
C THR A 62 3.44 6.56 -12.45
N LEU A 63 3.88 5.67 -11.56
CA LEU A 63 3.08 4.52 -11.14
C LEU A 63 1.75 4.95 -10.48
N ILE A 64 1.78 6.04 -9.71
CA ILE A 64 0.58 6.61 -9.10
C ILE A 64 -0.34 7.21 -10.18
N ALA A 65 0.20 7.93 -11.17
CA ALA A 65 -0.58 8.47 -12.27
C ALA A 65 -1.25 7.35 -13.10
N ASP A 66 -0.52 6.28 -13.43
CA ASP A 66 -1.04 5.11 -14.14
C ASP A 66 -2.17 4.44 -13.35
N PHE A 67 -2.02 4.34 -12.03
CA PHE A 67 -3.07 3.83 -11.16
C PHE A 67 -4.33 4.71 -11.17
N HIS A 68 -4.19 6.04 -11.17
CA HIS A 68 -5.34 6.95 -11.31
C HIS A 68 -6.06 6.74 -12.64
N CYS A 69 -5.32 6.63 -13.74
CA CYS A 69 -5.87 6.32 -15.06
C CYS A 69 -6.60 4.96 -15.07
N PHE A 70 -6.04 3.95 -14.40
CA PHE A 70 -6.66 2.63 -14.25
C PHE A 70 -8.00 2.70 -13.48
N LEU A 71 -8.06 3.46 -12.38
CA LEU A 71 -9.29 3.66 -11.62
C LEU A 71 -10.38 4.37 -12.44
N GLN A 72 -10.00 5.39 -13.23
CA GLN A 72 -10.94 6.08 -14.12
C GLN A 72 -11.52 5.13 -15.17
N LYS A 73 -10.69 4.27 -15.77
CA LYS A 73 -11.16 3.28 -16.76
C LYS A 73 -12.12 2.25 -16.18
N GLN A 74 -11.94 1.83 -14.92
CA GLN A 74 -12.87 0.90 -14.28
C GLN A 74 -14.24 1.53 -13.98
N GLN A 75 -14.30 2.85 -13.77
CA GLN A 75 -15.55 3.59 -13.59
C GLN A 75 -16.27 3.86 -14.92
N LEU A 76 -15.66 3.54 -16.06
CA LEU A 76 -16.21 3.72 -17.40
C LEU A 76 -16.87 2.45 -17.97
N ASN A 77 -17.12 1.43 -17.16
CA ASN A 77 -17.98 0.30 -17.57
C ASN A 77 -19.44 0.64 -17.23
N PRO A 78 -20.30 0.92 -18.24
CA PRO A 78 -21.74 1.14 -18.03
C PRO A 78 -22.47 -0.11 -17.55
#